data_AF-C3VQ20-F1
#
_entry.id   AF-C3VQ20-F1
#
_cell.length_a   1.000
_cell.length_b   1.000
_cell.length_c   1.000
_cell.angle_alpha   90.00
_cell.angle_beta   90.00
_cell.angle_gamma   90.00
#
_symmetry.space_group_name_H-M   'P 1'
#
loop_
_entity.id
_entity.type
_entity.pdbx_description
1 polymer ?
#
loop_
_entity_poly.entity_id
_entity_poly.type
_entity_poly.pdbx_seq_one_letter_code
_entity_poly.pdbx_strand_id
1 'polypeptide(L)'
;MSVMIMCVSLMSVFSIVLIAKQPISLGLVLLSGSMIACVEIALEVSSLLGFLLFLTYVSGVMVLFLYVLSIYPNEVYRFNLEFVMIVSSCCAMMGFVGLMNYEYVEISGSLFLSFMAEGSGLSLYILMAGVLLFVMLVVSYLCMKTMVPLRSVK
;
A
#
# COMPACT_ATOMS: atom_id res chain seq x y z
N MET A 1 10.94 19.25 -10.19
CA MET A 1 11.99 18.21 -10.32
C MET A 1 11.87 17.15 -9.22
N SER A 2 11.48 17.51 -7.99
CA SER A 2 11.16 16.55 -6.91
C SER A 2 10.12 15.51 -7.32
N VAL A 3 8.97 15.92 -7.85
CA VAL A 3 7.87 15.00 -8.24
C VAL A 3 8.30 13.95 -9.28
N MET A 4 9.08 14.35 -10.28
CA MET A 4 9.57 13.40 -11.30
C MET A 4 10.54 12.38 -10.68
N ILE A 5 11.38 12.80 -9.74
CA ILE A 5 12.32 11.91 -9.07
C ILE A 5 11.59 10.99 -8.08
N MET A 6 10.55 11.47 -7.40
CA MET A 6 9.64 10.67 -6.57
C MET A 6 8.88 9.61 -7.39
N CYS A 7 8.38 9.98 -8.57
CA CYS A 7 7.79 8.99 -9.47
C CYS A 7 8.81 7.92 -9.90
N VAL A 8 10.07 8.31 -10.14
CA VAL A 8 11.13 7.36 -10.49
C VAL A 8 11.53 6.47 -9.30
N SER A 9 11.57 6.99 -8.06
CA SER A 9 11.81 6.17 -6.86
C SER A 9 10.68 5.18 -6.60
N LEU A 10 9.42 5.58 -6.78
CA LEU A 10 8.30 4.65 -6.64
C LEU A 10 8.32 3.56 -7.71
N MET A 11 8.53 3.94 -8.97
CA MET A 11 8.57 2.98 -10.07
C MET A 11 9.74 2.00 -9.92
N SER A 12 10.88 2.43 -9.38
CA SER A 12 12.01 1.53 -9.11
C SER A 12 11.69 0.52 -8.01
N VAL A 13 11.07 0.93 -6.90
CA VAL A 13 10.67 0.02 -5.82
C VAL A 13 9.61 -0.98 -6.29
N PHE A 14 8.60 -0.52 -7.05
CA PHE A 14 7.56 -1.42 -7.57
C PHE A 14 8.07 -2.36 -8.66
N SER A 15 9.14 -2.02 -9.39
CA SER A 15 9.73 -2.94 -10.37
C SER A 15 10.27 -4.23 -9.73
N ILE A 16 10.66 -4.20 -8.45
CA ILE A 16 11.14 -5.36 -7.69
C ILE A 16 10.04 -6.42 -7.51
N VAL A 17 8.76 -6.00 -7.53
CA VAL A 17 7.60 -6.91 -7.43
C VAL A 17 7.59 -7.93 -8.55
N LEU A 18 8.02 -7.57 -9.77
CA LEU A 18 8.04 -8.47 -10.92
C LEU A 18 9.02 -9.65 -10.77
N ILE A 19 9.98 -9.54 -9.85
CA ILE A 19 11.05 -10.52 -9.61
C ILE A 19 10.76 -11.34 -8.34
N ALA A 20 9.85 -10.86 -7.47
CA ALA A 20 9.51 -11.51 -6.22
C ALA A 20 8.70 -12.80 -6.48
N LYS A 21 9.38 -13.95 -6.38
CA LYS A 21 8.77 -15.29 -6.53
C LYS A 21 8.08 -15.81 -5.27
N GLN A 22 8.42 -15.26 -4.10
CA GLN A 22 7.91 -15.72 -2.81
C GLN A 22 6.87 -14.73 -2.29
N PRO A 23 5.75 -15.20 -1.68
CA PRO A 23 4.71 -14.32 -1.17
C PRO A 23 5.23 -13.39 -0.08
N ILE A 24 6.18 -13.84 0.75
CA ILE A 24 6.83 -13.02 1.78
C ILE A 24 7.64 -11.88 1.16
N SER A 25 8.46 -12.16 0.14
CA SER A 25 9.27 -11.10 -0.48
C SER A 25 8.40 -10.10 -1.22
N LEU A 26 7.32 -10.56 -1.87
CA LEU A 26 6.32 -9.71 -2.51
C LEU A 26 5.62 -8.80 -1.47
N GLY A 27 5.19 -9.36 -0.34
CA GLY A 27 4.58 -8.60 0.75
C GLY A 27 5.52 -7.53 1.32
N LEU A 28 6.78 -7.86 1.55
CA LEU A 28 7.78 -6.90 2.03
C LEU A 28 8.00 -5.74 1.06
N VAL A 29 8.10 -6.01 -0.25
CA VAL A 29 8.29 -4.97 -1.27
C VAL A 29 7.05 -4.07 -1.40
N LEU A 30 5.85 -4.66 -1.34
CA LEU A 30 4.61 -3.88 -1.38
C LEU A 30 4.44 -3.01 -0.14
N LEU A 31 4.76 -3.54 1.04
CA LEU A 31 4.73 -2.77 2.28
C LEU A 31 5.76 -1.63 2.24
N SER A 32 7.02 -1.90 1.91
CA SER A 32 8.03 -0.84 1.84
C SER A 32 7.72 0.21 0.76
N GLY A 33 7.26 -0.19 -0.42
CA GLY A 33 6.85 0.73 -1.47
C GLY A 33 5.66 1.61 -1.08
N SER A 34 4.66 1.02 -0.41
CA SER A 34 3.50 1.79 0.10
C SER A 34 3.89 2.78 1.21
N MET A 35 4.85 2.43 2.06
CA MET A 35 5.38 3.34 3.09
C MET A 35 6.09 4.53 2.46
N ILE A 36 6.95 4.30 1.46
CA ILE A 36 7.65 5.36 0.74
C ILE A 36 6.64 6.28 0.06
N ALA A 37 5.64 5.73 -0.64
CA ALA A 37 4.58 6.51 -1.28
C ALA A 37 3.82 7.40 -0.27
N CYS A 38 3.50 6.88 0.92
CA CYS A 38 2.80 7.67 1.93
C CYS A 38 3.66 8.83 2.47
N VAL A 39 4.97 8.60 2.65
CA VAL A 39 5.91 9.65 3.07
C VAL A 39 6.06 10.71 1.98
N GLU A 40 6.20 10.30 0.72
CA GLU A 40 6.28 11.23 -0.41
C GLU A 40 5.02 12.12 -0.51
N ILE A 41 3.83 11.52 -0.38
CA ILE A 41 2.56 12.26 -0.37
C ILE A 41 2.43 13.19 0.84
N ALA A 42 2.94 12.76 2.00
CA ALA A 42 2.93 13.58 3.21
C ALA A 42 3.82 14.82 3.07
N LEU A 43 4.94 14.71 2.36
CA LEU A 43 5.90 15.79 2.13
C LEU A 43 5.45 16.76 1.04
N GLU A 44 4.86 16.28 -0.06
CA GLU A 44 4.52 17.11 -1.22
C GLU A 44 3.10 17.69 -1.19
N VAL A 45 2.12 16.94 -0.66
CA VAL A 45 0.70 17.32 -0.74
C VAL A 45 0.16 17.77 0.61
N SER A 46 0.07 16.86 1.57
CA SER A 46 -0.24 17.18 2.96
C SER A 46 0.03 15.99 3.87
N SER A 47 0.49 16.27 5.08
CA SER A 47 0.72 15.27 6.11
C SER A 47 -0.54 14.49 6.47
N LEU A 48 -1.72 15.14 6.48
CA LEU A 48 -2.99 14.50 6.79
C LEU A 48 -3.40 13.48 5.71
N LEU A 49 -3.28 13.84 4.43
CA LEU A 49 -3.57 12.92 3.32
C LEU A 49 -2.63 11.72 3.36
N GLY A 50 -1.32 11.95 3.52
CA GLY A 50 -0.33 10.87 3.64
C GLY A 50 -0.63 9.93 4.81
N PHE A 51 -1.07 10.47 5.95
CA PHE A 51 -1.48 9.68 7.11
C PHE A 51 -2.76 8.86 6.87
N LEU A 52 -3.80 9.43 6.25
CA LEU A 52 -5.02 8.69 5.91
C LEU A 52 -4.76 7.57 4.90
N LEU A 53 -3.88 7.80 3.93
CA LEU A 53 -3.46 6.77 2.98
C LEU A 53 -2.67 5.66 3.68
N PHE A 54 -1.76 6.01 4.59
CA PHE A 54 -1.04 5.01 5.39
C PHE A 54 -2.02 4.12 6.17
N LEU A 55 -2.99 4.72 6.86
CA LEU A 55 -3.96 3.96 7.66
C LEU A 55 -4.85 3.04 6.82
N THR A 56 -5.32 3.48 5.66
CA THR A 56 -6.27 2.71 4.85
C THR A 56 -5.58 1.72 3.92
N TYR A 57 -4.47 2.11 3.29
CA TYR A 57 -3.81 1.29 2.28
C TYR A 57 -2.85 0.28 2.90
N VAL A 58 -1.98 0.69 3.82
CA VAL A 58 -1.00 -0.23 4.43
C VAL A 58 -1.71 -1.29 5.28
N SER A 59 -2.78 -0.91 6.00
CA SER A 59 -3.60 -1.89 6.72
C SER A 59 -4.27 -2.90 5.79
N GLY A 60 -4.82 -2.45 4.65
CA GLY A 60 -5.42 -3.32 3.65
C GLY A 60 -4.43 -4.31 3.02
N VAL A 61 -3.23 -3.85 2.68
CA VAL A 61 -2.16 -4.69 2.15
C VAL A 61 -1.72 -5.73 3.19
N MET A 62 -1.65 -5.38 4.48
CA MET A 62 -1.32 -6.33 5.55
C MET A 62 -2.37 -7.44 5.69
N VAL A 63 -3.66 -7.12 5.58
CA VAL A 63 -4.73 -8.14 5.62
C VAL A 63 -4.62 -9.10 4.44
N LEU A 64 -4.39 -8.58 3.23
CA LEU A 64 -4.16 -9.42 2.04
C LEU A 64 -2.91 -10.29 2.18
N PHE A 65 -1.85 -9.74 2.77
CA PHE A 65 -0.62 -10.48 3.01
C PHE A 65 -0.83 -11.67 3.95
N LEU A 66 -1.50 -11.46 5.09
CA LEU A 66 -1.86 -12.54 6.02
C LEU A 66 -2.75 -13.60 5.36
N TYR A 67 -3.69 -13.16 4.52
CA TYR A 67 -4.55 -14.08 3.76
C TYR A 67 -3.71 -14.99 2.84
N VAL A 68 -2.76 -14.44 2.08
CA VAL A 68 -1.89 -15.26 1.20
C VAL A 68 -1.01 -16.22 2.01
N LEU A 69 -0.46 -15.78 3.15
CA LEU A 69 0.32 -16.66 4.03
C LEU A 69 -0.51 -17.83 4.60
N SER A 70 -1.80 -17.62 4.83
CA SER A 70 -2.68 -18.68 5.32
C SER A 70 -2.97 -19.75 4.26
N ILE A 71 -2.96 -19.40 2.97
CA ILE A 71 -3.22 -20.32 1.85
C ILE A 71 -2.01 -21.19 1.51
N TYR A 72 -0.80 -20.64 1.66
CA TYR A 72 0.46 -21.34 1.41
C TYR A 72 1.23 -21.54 2.71
N PRO A 73 0.74 -22.36 3.65
CA PRO A 73 1.45 -22.62 4.88
C PRO A 73 2.74 -23.39 4.57
N ASN A 74 3.85 -22.95 5.17
CA ASN A 74 5.10 -23.71 5.25
C ASN A 74 5.93 -23.81 3.95
N GLU A 75 5.93 -22.75 3.12
CA GLU A 75 6.92 -22.62 2.05
C GLU A 75 8.33 -22.40 2.64
N VAL A 76 9.31 -23.21 2.24
CA VAL A 76 10.70 -23.05 2.69
C VAL A 76 11.34 -21.90 1.92
N TYR A 77 11.44 -20.75 2.57
CA TYR A 77 12.05 -19.56 1.97
C TYR A 77 13.56 -19.74 1.83
N ARG A 78 14.01 -19.84 0.58
CA ARG A 78 15.43 -19.66 0.23
C ARG A 78 15.65 -18.21 -0.16
N PHE A 79 16.49 -17.50 0.58
CA PHE A 79 16.92 -16.16 0.20
C PHE A 79 17.70 -16.25 -1.10
N ASN A 80 17.17 -15.66 -2.17
CA ASN A 80 17.91 -15.51 -3.42
C ASN A 80 18.89 -14.34 -3.27
N LEU A 81 20.18 -14.59 -3.44
CA LEU A 81 21.21 -13.55 -3.41
C LEU A 81 20.95 -12.45 -4.45
N GLU A 82 20.34 -12.81 -5.59
CA GLU A 82 19.93 -11.85 -6.61
C GLU A 82 18.92 -10.82 -6.06
N PHE A 83 17.98 -11.27 -5.22
CA PHE A 83 17.00 -10.38 -4.59
C PHE A 83 17.67 -9.43 -3.61
N VAL A 84 18.63 -9.91 -2.81
CA VAL A 84 19.37 -9.07 -1.86
C VAL A 84 20.20 -8.01 -2.59
N MET A 85 20.84 -8.39 -3.70
CA MET A 85 21.63 -7.47 -4.54
C MET A 85 20.78 -6.39 -5.22
N ILE A 86 19.55 -6.72 -5.62
CA ILE A 86 18.62 -5.75 -6.22
C ILE A 86 18.07 -4.79 -5.15
N VAL A 87 17.72 -5.29 -3.98
CA VAL A 87 17.26 -4.44 -2.88
C VAL A 87 18.36 -3.48 -2.43
N SER A 88 19.61 -3.96 -2.34
CA SER A 88 20.74 -3.11 -1.96
C SER A 88 21.06 -2.06 -3.01
N SER A 89 20.98 -2.38 -4.31
CA SER A 89 21.20 -1.41 -5.38
C SER A 89 20.09 -0.35 -5.45
N CYS A 90 18.83 -0.73 -5.21
CA CYS A 90 17.72 0.21 -5.12
C CYS A 90 17.87 1.17 -3.94
N CYS A 91 18.27 0.65 -2.76
CA CYS A 91 18.56 1.48 -1.59
C CYS A 91 19.73 2.44 -1.85
N ALA A 92 20.79 1.98 -2.53
CA ALA A 92 21.93 2.82 -2.87
C ALA A 92 21.50 3.97 -3.81
N MET A 93 20.71 3.67 -4.84
CA MET A 93 20.14 4.69 -5.75
C MET A 93 19.30 5.72 -4.99
N MET A 94 18.45 5.28 -4.05
CA MET A 94 17.66 6.21 -3.24
C MET A 94 18.55 7.10 -2.34
N GLY A 95 19.62 6.54 -1.77
CA GLY A 95 20.59 7.30 -0.99
C GLY A 95 21.33 8.36 -1.82
N PHE A 96 21.71 8.04 -3.06
CA PHE A 96 22.32 9.01 -3.98
C PHE A 96 21.35 10.14 -4.36
N VAL A 97 20.08 9.81 -4.56
CA VAL A 97 19.03 10.81 -4.82
C VAL A 97 18.85 11.73 -3.61
N GLY A 98 18.88 11.21 -2.38
CA GLY A 98 18.74 12.01 -1.16
C GLY A 98 19.90 12.98 -0.88
N LEU A 99 21.08 12.75 -1.46
CA LEU A 99 22.21 13.69 -1.39
C LEU A 99 22.05 14.90 -2.32
N MET A 100 21.13 14.84 -3.29
CA MET A 100 20.78 16.01 -4.07
C MET A 100 20.01 16.98 -3.17
N ASN A 101 20.53 18.19 -3.00
CA ASN A 101 19.88 19.23 -2.22
C ASN A 101 18.50 19.54 -2.81
N TYR A 102 17.45 19.07 -2.14
CA TYR A 102 16.08 19.47 -2.43
C TYR A 102 15.77 20.73 -1.64
N GLU A 103 15.57 21.82 -2.36
CA GLU A 103 14.86 22.96 -1.79
C GLU A 103 13.40 22.52 -1.60
N TYR A 104 13.00 22.36 -0.34
CA TYR A 104 11.61 22.12 0.02
C TYR A 104 10.80 23.36 -0.35
N VAL A 105 10.01 23.25 -1.42
CA VAL A 105 8.99 24.24 -1.72
C VAL A 105 7.80 23.91 -0.82
N GLU A 106 7.60 24.71 0.24
CA GLU A 106 6.38 24.62 1.03
C GLU A 106 5.18 25.00 0.16
N ILE A 107 4.54 24.00 -0.42
CA ILE A 107 3.21 24.16 -1.02
C ILE A 107 2.25 24.25 0.16
N SER A 108 1.98 25.47 0.62
CA SER A 108 0.93 25.78 1.60
C SER A 108 -0.46 25.64 0.97
N GLY A 109 -0.75 24.44 0.45
CA GLY A 109 -2.08 24.03 0.05
C GLY A 109 -2.88 23.69 1.29
N SER A 110 -3.64 24.65 1.81
CA SER A 110 -4.72 24.38 2.77
C SER A 110 -5.70 23.40 2.12
N LEU A 111 -5.55 22.11 2.44
CA LEU A 111 -6.26 21.07 1.72
C LEU A 111 -7.75 21.12 2.09
N PHE A 112 -8.53 21.12 1.03
CA PHE A 112 -9.97 21.00 0.80
C PHE A 112 -10.72 19.90 1.59
N LEU A 113 -10.33 19.59 2.84
CA LEU A 113 -11.09 18.67 3.71
C LEU A 113 -12.22 19.37 4.47
N SER A 114 -12.33 20.70 4.35
CA SER A 114 -13.47 21.49 4.83
C SER A 114 -14.81 21.03 4.22
N PHE A 115 -14.77 20.35 3.06
CA PHE A 115 -15.93 19.71 2.45
C PHE A 115 -16.59 18.66 3.38
N MET A 116 -15.82 18.08 4.32
CA MET A 116 -16.36 17.15 5.33
C MET A 116 -17.26 17.82 6.38
N ALA A 117 -17.01 19.10 6.67
CA ALA A 117 -17.78 19.87 7.64
C ALA A 117 -18.94 20.63 6.99
N GLU A 118 -18.97 20.73 5.66
CA GLU A 118 -19.99 21.46 4.93
C GLU A 118 -21.21 20.58 4.67
N GLY A 119 -22.41 21.08 5.00
CA GLY A 119 -23.67 20.34 4.85
C GLY A 119 -24.01 19.96 3.39
N SER A 120 -23.28 20.50 2.43
CA SER A 120 -23.39 20.21 0.99
C SER A 120 -23.02 18.75 0.65
N GLY A 121 -22.21 18.07 1.47
CA GLY A 121 -21.74 16.71 1.23
C GLY A 121 -22.64 15.57 1.75
N LEU A 122 -23.78 15.88 2.36
CA LEU A 122 -24.62 14.90 3.09
C LEU A 122 -25.08 13.73 2.20
N SER A 123 -25.43 14.01 0.93
CA SER A 123 -25.82 12.98 -0.04
C SER A 123 -24.69 11.99 -0.35
N LEU A 124 -23.44 12.46 -0.42
CA LEU A 124 -22.27 11.61 -0.62
C LEU A 124 -21.99 10.75 0.62
N TYR A 125 -22.18 11.27 1.83
CA TYR A 125 -21.99 10.48 3.06
C TYR A 125 -23.00 9.35 3.18
N ILE A 126 -24.27 9.62 2.86
CA ILE A 126 -25.31 8.57 2.84
C ILE A 126 -24.95 7.50 1.82
N LEU A 127 -24.49 7.90 0.62
CA LEU A 127 -24.07 6.95 -0.41
C LEU A 127 -22.87 6.11 0.03
N MET A 128 -21.82 6.72 0.58
CA MET A 128 -20.64 6.00 1.07
C MET A 128 -21.01 5.02 2.19
N ALA A 129 -21.83 5.44 3.16
CA ALA A 129 -22.30 4.58 4.23
C ALA A 129 -23.13 3.40 3.68
N GLY A 130 -24.04 3.66 2.73
CA GLY A 130 -24.85 2.63 2.07
C GLY A 130 -24.00 1.60 1.32
N VAL A 131 -22.98 2.06 0.58
CA VAL A 131 -22.05 1.18 -0.14
C VAL A 131 -21.24 0.32 0.85
N LEU A 132 -20.68 0.91 1.91
CA LEU A 132 -19.91 0.16 2.90
C LEU A 132 -20.76 -0.89 3.63
N LEU A 133 -22.00 -0.54 3.99
CA LEU A 133 -22.95 -1.48 4.58
C LEU A 133 -23.24 -2.64 3.62
N PHE A 134 -23.54 -2.34 2.35
CA PHE A 134 -23.79 -3.35 1.33
C PHE A 134 -22.59 -4.30 1.16
N VAL A 135 -21.36 -3.76 1.11
CA VAL A 135 -20.13 -4.58 1.03
C VAL A 135 -20.03 -5.53 2.23
N MET A 136 -20.30 -5.06 3.45
CA MET A 136 -20.28 -5.92 4.64
C MET A 136 -21.32 -7.05 4.58
N LEU A 137 -22.52 -6.77 4.04
CA LEU A 137 -23.55 -7.80 3.82
C LEU A 137 -23.09 -8.84 2.77
N VAL A 138 -22.49 -8.39 1.67
CA VAL A 138 -21.97 -9.29 0.63
C VAL A 138 -20.84 -10.17 1.19
N VAL A 139 -19.89 -9.59 1.93
CA VAL A 139 -18.77 -10.33 2.52
C VAL A 139 -19.30 -11.37 3.53
N SER A 140 -20.22 -11.00 4.42
CA SER A 140 -20.82 -11.95 5.37
C SER A 140 -21.59 -13.08 4.68
N TYR A 141 -22.34 -12.78 3.61
CA TYR A 141 -23.00 -13.80 2.80
C TYR A 141 -22.01 -14.76 2.11
N LEU A 142 -20.91 -14.23 1.56
CA LEU A 142 -19.86 -15.05 0.95
C LEU A 142 -19.20 -15.96 1.99
N CYS A 143 -18.88 -15.44 3.18
CA CYS A 143 -18.31 -16.23 4.27
C CYS A 143 -19.27 -17.31 4.79
N MET A 144 -20.59 -17.09 4.78
CA MET A 144 -21.59 -18.11 5.15
C MET A 144 -21.66 -19.25 4.15
N LYS A 145 -21.42 -18.99 2.86
CA LYS A 145 -21.54 -20.01 1.80
C LYS A 145 -20.40 -21.03 1.80
N THR A 146 -19.29 -20.73 2.47
CA THR A 146 -18.08 -21.58 2.47
C THR A 146 -17.95 -22.40 3.75
N MET A 147 -18.90 -23.30 4.02
CA MET A 147 -18.73 -24.42 4.96
C MET A 147 -18.67 -25.75 4.20
N VAL A 148 -17.79 -25.88 3.22
CA VAL A 148 -17.50 -27.16 2.58
C VAL A 148 -16.15 -27.64 3.12
N PRO A 149 -16.04 -28.86 3.66
CA PRO A 149 -14.79 -29.36 4.21
C PRO A 149 -13.72 -29.42 3.12
N LEU A 150 -12.67 -28.61 3.29
CA LEU A 150 -11.46 -28.60 2.46
C LEU A 150 -10.58 -29.82 2.77
N ARG A 151 -11.11 -31.04 2.55
CA ARG A 151 -10.32 -32.26 2.25
C ARG A 151 -11.28 -33.42 1.94
N SER A 152 -11.33 -33.86 0.68
CA SER A 152 -11.51 -35.29 0.45
C SER A 152 -10.13 -35.91 0.61
N VAL A 153 -9.89 -36.56 1.75
CA VAL A 153 -8.76 -37.47 1.89
C VAL A 153 -9.04 -38.66 0.97
N LYS A 154 -8.34 -38.73 -0.16
CA LYS A 154 -8.05 -39.99 -0.83
C LYS A 154 -6.63 -40.40 -0.46
#